data_AF-A0A5C6TNL5-F1
#
_entry.id   AF-A0A5C6TNL5-F1
#
_cell.length_a   1.000
_cell.length_b   1.000
_cell.length_c   1.000
_cell.angle_alpha   90.00
_cell.angle_beta   90.00
_cell.angle_gamma   90.00
#
_symmetry.space_group_name_H-M   'P 1'
#
loop_
_entity.id
_entity.type
_entity.pdbx_description
1 polymer ?
#
loop_
_entity_poly.entity_id
_entity_poly.type
_entity_poly.pdbx_seq_one_letter_code
_entity_poly.pdbx_strand_id
1 'polypeptide(L)'
;MPRSRRARWWRATTRPSRTRCSPSRGRSHEPHRRFRSPQAARCGHPLAGRRDRRAPAQAQRSGELRSAPSFGKPLAEAEGWSETPTEFRLPFKILKNAGVPPPEIEMFHQRAALREQLAAAASDDERRAIAARLSEVEQAIALRLEGMRASGRL
;
A
#
# COMPACT_ATOMS: atom_id res chain seq x y z
N MET A 1 55.58 39.30 25.27
CA MET A 1 54.39 38.44 25.48
C MET A 1 54.72 37.01 25.10
N PRO A 2 54.36 36.01 25.94
CA PRO A 2 54.74 34.61 25.78
C PRO A 2 53.65 33.80 25.05
N ARG A 3 53.99 32.63 24.51
CA ARG A 3 53.26 31.35 24.70
C ARG A 3 53.69 30.28 23.69
N SER A 4 54.39 29.25 24.16
CA SER A 4 53.89 27.88 24.00
C SER A 4 54.57 26.97 25.02
N ARG A 5 53.80 26.60 26.05
CA ARG A 5 54.13 25.51 26.97
C ARG A 5 53.62 24.22 26.34
N ARG A 6 54.52 23.29 26.02
CA ARG A 6 54.17 21.87 25.85
C ARG A 6 54.78 21.12 27.03
N ALA A 7 53.94 20.79 28.00
CA ALA A 7 54.28 19.81 29.02
C ALA A 7 53.77 18.44 28.55
N ARG A 8 54.72 17.52 28.39
CA ARG A 8 54.54 16.06 28.55
C ARG A 8 53.74 15.77 29.82
N TRP A 9 53.14 14.59 29.96
CA TRP A 9 53.43 13.66 31.07
C TRP A 9 52.68 12.35 30.78
N TRP A 10 53.46 11.29 30.57
CA TRP A 10 53.01 9.92 30.71
C TRP A 10 52.73 9.63 32.19
N ARG A 11 51.70 8.83 32.48
CA ARG A 11 51.86 7.58 33.26
C ARG A 11 50.57 6.75 33.23
N ALA A 12 50.79 5.46 33.03
CA ALA A 12 49.83 4.38 33.13
C ALA A 12 49.27 4.25 34.55
N THR A 13 48.08 3.66 34.69
CA THR A 13 47.80 2.60 35.68
C THR A 13 46.39 2.01 35.53
N THR A 14 46.31 0.69 35.74
CA THR A 14 45.17 -0.13 36.22
C THR A 14 43.99 -0.45 35.29
N ARG A 15 43.97 -1.72 34.86
CA ARG A 15 42.85 -2.58 34.42
C ARG A 15 42.26 -3.27 35.69
N PRO A 16 41.14 -4.01 35.68
CA PRO A 16 39.79 -3.84 35.09
C PRO A 16 38.69 -3.75 36.17
N SER A 17 37.48 -3.27 35.83
CA SER A 17 36.27 -3.64 36.58
C SER A 17 35.22 -4.22 35.64
N ARG A 18 34.92 -5.49 35.90
CA ARG A 18 33.84 -6.27 35.29
C ARG A 18 32.52 -5.52 35.47
N THR A 19 31.97 -4.98 34.40
CA THR A 19 30.53 -4.71 34.30
C THR A 19 29.93 -5.74 33.35
N ARG A 20 29.36 -6.74 34.02
CA ARG A 20 28.41 -7.77 33.58
C ARG A 20 27.61 -7.33 32.34
N CYS A 21 27.97 -7.86 31.17
CA CYS A 21 27.08 -7.89 30.01
C CYS A 21 25.94 -8.88 30.29
N SER A 22 24.76 -8.35 30.62
CA SER A 22 23.52 -9.12 30.61
C SER A 22 23.04 -9.27 29.16
N PRO A 23 22.68 -10.48 28.71
CA PRO A 23 22.07 -10.66 27.40
C PRO A 23 20.60 -10.26 27.50
N SER A 24 20.23 -9.10 26.95
CA SER A 24 18.83 -8.78 26.69
C SER A 24 18.33 -9.70 25.57
N ARG A 25 17.62 -10.73 26.01
CA ARG A 25 16.86 -11.67 25.19
C ARG A 25 15.82 -10.91 24.38
N GLY A 26 15.62 -11.33 23.13
CA GLY A 26 14.32 -11.31 22.46
C GLY A 26 13.90 -9.98 21.83
N ARG A 27 14.44 -9.65 20.66
CA ARG A 27 13.60 -9.07 19.60
C ARG A 27 13.08 -10.22 18.76
N SER A 28 11.97 -10.79 19.17
CA SER A 28 11.17 -11.66 18.32
C SER A 28 10.70 -10.81 17.16
N HIS A 29 11.26 -11.02 15.98
CA HIS A 29 10.67 -10.56 14.74
C HIS A 29 9.30 -11.24 14.64
N GLU A 30 8.24 -10.51 14.96
CA GLU A 30 6.88 -10.98 14.76
C GLU A 30 6.64 -11.07 13.24
N PRO A 31 6.43 -12.26 12.68
CA PRO A 31 6.15 -12.36 11.26
C PRO A 31 4.79 -11.70 11.05
N HIS A 32 4.77 -10.65 10.21
CA HIS A 32 3.55 -9.99 9.76
C HIS A 32 2.49 -11.06 9.46
N ARG A 33 1.47 -11.15 10.33
CA ARG A 33 0.30 -11.98 10.09
C ARG A 33 -0.25 -11.53 8.74
N ARG A 34 -0.15 -12.40 7.74
CA ARG A 34 -0.85 -12.25 6.47
C ARG A 34 -2.30 -11.97 6.82
N PHE A 35 -2.74 -10.74 6.56
CA PHE A 35 -4.14 -10.37 6.65
C PHE A 35 -4.86 -11.19 5.58
N ARG A 36 -5.35 -12.38 5.98
CA ARG A 36 -6.19 -13.22 5.14
C ARG A 36 -7.56 -12.58 5.19
N SER A 37 -7.83 -11.65 4.27
CA SER A 37 -9.17 -11.09 4.16
C SER A 37 -10.17 -12.23 3.91
N PRO A 38 -11.36 -12.23 4.53
CA PRO A 38 -12.36 -13.29 4.35
C PRO A 38 -13.03 -13.26 2.97
N GLN A 39 -12.71 -12.26 2.15
CA GLN A 39 -13.41 -11.96 0.89
C GLN A 39 -12.71 -12.53 -0.35
N ALA A 40 -11.83 -13.53 -0.19
CA ALA A 40 -11.41 -14.38 -1.30
C ALA A 40 -12.56 -15.34 -1.70
N ALA A 41 -13.74 -14.78 -1.93
CA ALA A 41 -14.80 -15.40 -2.68
C ALA A 41 -14.26 -15.57 -4.10
N ARG A 42 -13.78 -16.79 -4.37
CA ARG A 42 -13.70 -17.47 -5.66
C ARG A 42 -14.25 -16.63 -6.83
N CYS A 43 -13.46 -15.69 -7.33
CA CYS A 43 -13.64 -15.20 -8.69
C CYS A 43 -13.20 -16.34 -9.60
N GLY A 44 -14.13 -17.21 -9.97
CA GLY A 44 -13.93 -18.24 -10.98
C GLY A 44 -13.67 -17.55 -12.32
N HIS A 45 -12.43 -17.16 -12.59
CA HIS A 45 -12.05 -16.73 -13.93
C HIS A 45 -11.67 -17.97 -14.75
N PRO A 46 -12.45 -18.34 -15.78
CA PRO A 46 -12.24 -19.57 -16.53
C PRO A 46 -11.17 -19.36 -17.60
N LEU A 47 -9.92 -19.10 -17.21
CA LEU A 47 -8.80 -18.96 -18.17
C LEU A 47 -7.50 -19.56 -17.63
N ALA A 48 -7.57 -20.75 -17.04
CA ALA A 48 -6.41 -21.62 -16.86
C ALA A 48 -6.10 -22.40 -18.16
N GLY A 49 -6.03 -21.70 -19.29
CA GLY A 49 -5.46 -22.25 -20.52
C GLY A 49 -3.95 -22.37 -20.34
N ARG A 50 -3.35 -23.48 -20.79
CA ARG A 50 -1.88 -23.62 -20.81
C ARG A 50 -1.30 -22.49 -21.64
N ARG A 51 -0.60 -21.54 -21.00
CA ARG A 51 0.06 -20.43 -21.71
C ARG A 51 1.24 -20.99 -22.50
N ASP A 52 1.05 -21.26 -23.80
CA ASP A 52 2.15 -21.59 -24.70
C ASP A 52 3.04 -20.35 -24.88
N ARG A 53 4.31 -20.46 -24.47
CA ARG A 53 5.31 -19.41 -24.57
C ARG A 53 5.59 -18.98 -26.03
N ARG A 54 5.23 -19.81 -27.01
CA ARG A 54 5.42 -19.55 -28.46
C ARG A 54 4.24 -18.85 -29.13
N ALA A 55 3.10 -18.73 -28.44
CA ALA A 55 1.90 -18.07 -28.97
C ALA A 55 2.13 -16.66 -29.57
N PRO A 56 2.94 -15.77 -28.97
CA PRO A 56 3.11 -14.43 -29.55
C PRO A 56 3.85 -14.45 -30.90
N ALA A 57 4.85 -15.31 -31.08
CA ALA A 57 5.58 -15.42 -32.34
C ALA A 57 4.73 -16.07 -33.46
N GLN A 58 3.85 -17.01 -33.09
CA GLN A 58 2.89 -17.59 -34.04
C GLN A 58 1.85 -16.56 -34.46
N ALA A 59 1.27 -15.82 -33.51
CA ALA A 59 0.30 -14.75 -33.78
C ALA A 59 0.90 -13.57 -34.57
N GLN A 60 2.20 -13.29 -34.42
CA GLN A 60 2.92 -12.35 -35.29
C GLN A 60 2.99 -12.84 -36.74
N ARG A 61 3.29 -14.13 -36.94
CA ARG A 61 3.41 -14.74 -38.27
C ARG A 61 2.06 -14.94 -38.97
N SER A 62 1.02 -15.31 -38.23
CA SER A 62 -0.34 -15.47 -38.77
C SER A 62 -1.03 -14.13 -39.03
N GLY A 63 -0.46 -13.01 -38.56
CA GLY A 63 -1.05 -11.68 -38.72
C GLY A 63 -2.24 -11.41 -37.80
N GLU A 64 -2.61 -12.34 -36.92
CA GLU A 64 -3.70 -12.19 -35.93
C GLU A 64 -3.48 -10.99 -35.00
N LEU A 65 -2.22 -10.65 -34.69
CA LEU A 65 -1.93 -9.44 -33.93
C LEU A 65 -2.31 -8.17 -34.70
N ARG A 66 -2.17 -8.18 -36.03
CA ARG A 66 -2.52 -7.03 -36.89
C ARG A 66 -4.02 -6.80 -36.98
N SER A 67 -4.83 -7.85 -36.81
CA SER A 67 -6.29 -7.74 -36.75
C SER A 67 -6.82 -7.19 -35.43
N ALA A 68 -5.97 -7.00 -34.41
CA ALA A 68 -6.41 -6.42 -33.15
C ALA A 68 -6.80 -4.93 -33.33
N PRO A 69 -7.91 -4.47 -32.73
CA PRO A 69 -8.42 -3.11 -32.93
C PRO A 69 -7.46 -2.00 -32.46
N SER A 70 -6.58 -2.32 -31.52
CA SER A 70 -5.52 -1.44 -30.99
C SER A 70 -4.15 -1.67 -31.62
N PHE A 71 -4.04 -2.47 -32.68
CA PHE A 71 -2.76 -2.74 -33.33
C PHE A 71 -2.18 -1.46 -33.96
N GLY A 72 -0.94 -1.12 -33.58
CA GLY A 72 -0.25 0.08 -34.07
C GLY A 72 -0.80 1.40 -33.52
N LYS A 73 -1.80 1.37 -32.63
CA LYS A 73 -2.36 2.56 -31.97
C LYS A 73 -1.88 2.63 -30.52
N PRO A 74 -1.64 3.84 -29.97
CA PRO A 74 -1.43 3.99 -28.53
C PRO A 74 -2.58 3.34 -27.76
N LEU A 75 -2.28 2.65 -26.65
CA LEU A 75 -3.34 2.15 -25.78
C LEU A 75 -4.17 3.34 -25.29
N ALA A 76 -5.48 3.15 -25.25
CA ALA A 76 -6.38 4.10 -24.61
C ALA A 76 -5.92 4.36 -23.17
N GLU A 77 -5.97 5.62 -22.77
CA GLU A 77 -5.70 5.97 -21.39
C GLU A 77 -6.73 5.28 -20.48
N ALA A 78 -6.26 4.82 -19.33
CA ALA A 78 -7.18 4.26 -18.36
C ALA A 78 -8.11 5.36 -17.83
N GLU A 79 -9.34 5.01 -17.50
CA GLU A 79 -10.24 5.91 -16.79
C GLU A 79 -9.57 6.47 -15.52
N GLY A 80 -9.65 7.78 -15.33
CA GLY A 80 -9.00 8.50 -14.23
C GLY A 80 -7.49 8.70 -14.38
N TRP A 81 -6.88 8.40 -15.52
CA TRP A 81 -5.42 8.52 -15.73
C TRP A 81 -4.91 9.96 -15.59
N SER A 82 -5.61 10.92 -16.17
CA SER A 82 -5.30 12.35 -16.09
C SER A 82 -5.46 12.89 -14.66
N GLU A 83 -6.51 12.47 -13.97
CA GLU A 83 -6.87 12.87 -12.60
C GLU A 83 -5.94 12.25 -11.53
N THR A 84 -5.33 11.12 -11.84
CA THR A 84 -4.38 10.45 -10.94
C THR A 84 -3.01 11.13 -11.03
N PRO A 85 -2.40 11.54 -9.88
CA PRO A 85 -1.03 12.04 -9.86
C PRO A 85 -0.04 11.05 -10.44
N THR A 86 1.01 11.55 -11.09
CA THR A 86 1.97 10.72 -11.84
C THR A 86 2.55 9.57 -11.00
N GLU A 87 2.82 9.81 -9.72
CA GLU A 87 3.39 8.80 -8.80
C GLU A 87 2.45 7.60 -8.58
N PHE A 88 1.14 7.79 -8.70
CA PHE A 88 0.14 6.75 -8.43
C PHE A 88 -0.43 6.07 -9.68
N ARG A 89 -0.20 6.63 -10.87
CA ARG A 89 -0.72 6.08 -12.14
C ARG A 89 -0.34 4.62 -12.37
N LEU A 90 0.94 4.29 -12.20
CA LEU A 90 1.42 2.93 -12.43
C LEU A 90 0.98 1.95 -11.32
N PRO A 91 1.15 2.26 -10.02
CA PRO A 91 0.65 1.40 -8.96
C PRO A 91 -0.85 1.08 -9.05
N PHE A 92 -1.69 2.09 -9.30
CA PHE A 92 -3.14 1.88 -9.45
C PHE A 92 -3.50 1.12 -10.72
N LYS A 93 -2.78 1.34 -11.83
CA LYS A 93 -2.97 0.53 -13.06
C LYS A 93 -2.63 -0.95 -12.83
N ILE A 94 -1.58 -1.24 -12.07
CA ILE A 94 -1.20 -2.63 -11.73
C ILE A 94 -2.32 -3.29 -10.92
N LEU A 95 -2.82 -2.60 -9.89
CA LEU A 95 -3.90 -3.11 -9.04
C LEU A 95 -5.19 -3.35 -9.85
N LYS A 96 -5.60 -2.39 -10.68
CA LYS A 96 -6.74 -2.51 -11.58
C LYS A 96 -6.59 -3.72 -12.53
N ASN A 97 -5.42 -3.89 -13.15
CA ASN A 97 -5.15 -5.01 -14.04
C ASN A 97 -5.14 -6.37 -13.31
N ALA A 98 -4.77 -6.39 -12.04
CA ALA A 98 -4.80 -7.59 -11.19
C ALA A 98 -6.22 -7.93 -10.68
N GLY A 99 -7.21 -7.06 -10.91
CA GLY A 99 -8.56 -7.19 -10.36
C GLY A 99 -8.61 -6.97 -8.85
N VAL A 100 -7.60 -6.33 -8.26
CA VAL A 100 -7.54 -6.03 -6.82
C VAL A 100 -7.80 -4.53 -6.63
N PRO A 101 -8.86 -4.14 -5.91
CA PRO A 101 -9.11 -2.73 -5.63
C PRO A 101 -8.03 -2.18 -4.67
N PRO A 102 -7.63 -0.90 -4.82
CA PRO A 102 -6.82 -0.22 -3.81
C PRO A 102 -7.50 -0.27 -2.42
N PRO A 103 -6.73 -0.35 -1.33
CA PRO A 103 -7.28 -0.46 0.02
C PRO A 103 -8.16 0.74 0.43
N GLU A 104 -7.94 1.92 -0.15
CA GLU A 104 -8.75 3.12 0.09
C GLU A 104 -10.20 2.95 -0.39
N ILE A 105 -10.44 2.12 -1.41
CA ILE A 105 -11.78 1.84 -1.93
C ILE A 105 -12.64 1.16 -0.87
N GLU A 106 -12.06 0.30 -0.05
CA GLU A 106 -12.78 -0.35 1.06
C GLU A 106 -13.27 0.69 2.09
N MET A 107 -12.45 1.71 2.40
CA MET A 107 -12.85 2.80 3.31
C MET A 107 -14.02 3.59 2.73
N PHE A 108 -14.04 3.83 1.41
CA PHE A 108 -15.17 4.49 0.74
C PHE A 108 -16.44 3.64 0.76
N HIS A 109 -16.34 2.33 0.61
CA HIS A 109 -17.48 1.42 0.77
C HIS A 109 -18.04 1.45 2.19
N GLN A 110 -17.16 1.43 3.20
CA GLN A 110 -17.57 1.57 4.60
C GLN A 110 -18.30 2.88 4.86
N ARG A 111 -17.76 4.00 4.33
CA ARG A 111 -18.43 5.32 4.41
C ARG A 111 -19.82 5.28 3.77
N ALA A 112 -19.96 4.69 2.59
CA ALA A 112 -21.24 4.58 1.89
C ALA A 112 -22.26 3.75 2.70
N ALA A 113 -21.83 2.59 3.22
CA ALA A 113 -22.66 1.73 4.05
C ALA A 113 -23.13 2.44 5.34
N LEU A 114 -22.24 3.19 5.99
CA LEU A 114 -22.59 3.97 7.19
C LEU A 114 -23.60 5.08 6.88
N ARG A 115 -23.50 5.73 5.70
CA ARG A 115 -24.48 6.75 5.28
C ARG A 115 -25.85 6.15 5.01
N GLU A 116 -25.90 4.96 4.40
CA GLU A 116 -27.16 4.23 4.19
C GLU A 116 -27.79 3.79 5.52
N GLN A 117 -26.98 3.25 6.44
CA GLN A 117 -27.43 2.91 7.78
C GLN A 117 -27.96 4.13 8.54
N LEU A 118 -27.30 5.29 8.43
CA LEU A 118 -27.75 6.52 9.06
C LEU A 118 -29.11 6.98 8.52
N ALA A 119 -29.33 6.83 7.21
CA ALA A 119 -30.60 7.15 6.58
C ALA A 119 -31.73 6.20 7.02
N ALA A 120 -31.41 4.92 7.24
CA ALA A 120 -32.36 3.89 7.67
C ALA A 120 -32.56 3.83 9.21
N ALA A 121 -31.77 4.55 10.00
CA ALA A 121 -31.79 4.47 11.46
C ALA A 121 -33.12 4.99 12.05
N ALA A 122 -33.70 4.22 12.96
CA ALA A 122 -35.02 4.51 13.53
C ALA A 122 -34.94 5.30 14.85
N SER A 123 -33.89 5.10 15.66
CA SER A 123 -33.72 5.79 16.94
C SER A 123 -32.63 6.86 16.90
N ASP A 124 -32.77 7.88 17.75
CA ASP A 124 -31.78 8.94 17.88
C ASP A 124 -30.44 8.45 18.44
N ASP A 125 -30.47 7.45 19.33
CA ASP A 125 -29.25 6.83 19.87
C ASP A 125 -28.47 6.07 18.79
N GLU A 126 -29.16 5.29 17.94
CA GLU A 126 -28.53 4.63 16.79
C GLU A 126 -27.98 5.65 15.80
N ARG A 127 -28.73 6.72 15.50
CA ARG A 127 -28.28 7.81 14.63
C ARG A 127 -27.01 8.45 15.16
N ARG A 128 -26.95 8.77 16.46
CA ARG A 128 -25.76 9.32 17.13
C ARG A 128 -24.57 8.37 17.02
N ALA A 129 -24.76 7.08 17.29
CA ALA A 129 -23.69 6.09 17.24
C ALA A 129 -23.16 5.88 15.80
N ILE A 130 -24.04 5.81 14.80
CA ILE A 130 -23.65 5.66 13.39
C ILE A 130 -22.96 6.93 12.88
N ALA A 131 -23.45 8.11 13.26
CA ALA A 131 -22.84 9.38 12.89
C ALA A 131 -21.42 9.53 13.45
N ALA A 132 -21.18 9.10 14.70
CA ALA A 132 -19.83 9.08 15.28
C ALA A 132 -18.88 8.18 14.48
N ARG A 133 -19.30 6.96 14.16
CA ARG A 133 -18.52 6.02 13.33
C ARG A 133 -18.26 6.56 11.93
N LEU A 134 -19.26 7.22 11.32
CA LEU A 134 -19.10 7.85 10.01
C LEU A 134 -18.04 8.94 10.06
N SER A 135 -18.06 9.81 11.07
CA SER A 135 -17.05 10.85 11.27
C SER A 135 -15.65 10.25 11.44
N GLU A 136 -15.50 9.16 12.19
CA GLU A 136 -14.22 8.47 12.37
C GLU A 136 -13.66 7.96 11.04
N VAL A 137 -14.50 7.30 10.22
CA VAL A 137 -14.09 6.80 8.90
C VAL A 137 -13.73 7.95 7.96
N GLU A 138 -14.50 9.04 7.96
CA GLU A 138 -14.22 10.21 7.13
C GLU A 138 -12.89 10.89 7.50
N GLN A 139 -12.59 11.01 8.79
CA GLN A 139 -11.31 11.51 9.28
C GLN A 139 -10.16 10.58 8.88
N ALA A 140 -10.34 9.26 9.02
CA ALA A 140 -9.34 8.28 8.62
C ALA A 140 -9.03 8.36 7.12
N ILE A 141 -10.06 8.51 6.27
CA ILE A 141 -9.89 8.71 4.83
C ILE A 141 -9.09 9.99 4.56
N ALA A 142 -9.45 11.10 5.20
CA ALA A 142 -8.78 12.38 5.00
C ALA A 142 -7.28 12.30 5.33
N LEU A 143 -6.95 11.73 6.49
CA LEU A 143 -5.56 11.54 6.92
C LEU A 143 -4.80 10.58 6.02
N ARG A 144 -5.43 9.49 5.56
CA ARG A 144 -4.82 8.53 4.64
C ARG A 144 -4.47 9.18 3.31
N LEU A 145 -5.40 9.92 2.71
CA LEU A 145 -5.18 10.60 1.43
C LEU A 145 -4.15 11.71 1.56
N GLU A 146 -4.14 12.44 2.67
CA GLU A 146 -3.11 13.46 2.91
C GLU A 146 -1.72 12.84 3.09
N GLY A 147 -1.64 11.74 3.85
CA GLY A 147 -0.40 10.97 3.99
C GLY A 147 0.12 10.45 2.65
N MET A 148 -0.78 10.01 1.75
CA MET A 148 -0.40 9.61 0.39
C MET A 148 0.12 10.81 -0.42
N ARG A 149 -0.57 11.95 -0.40
CA ARG A 149 -0.10 13.17 -1.09
C ARG A 149 1.26 13.65 -0.59
N ALA A 150 1.48 13.61 0.72
CA ALA A 150 2.73 14.07 1.32
C ALA A 150 3.90 13.09 1.11
N SER A 151 3.64 11.79 1.05
CA SER A 151 4.68 10.76 1.03
C SER A 151 4.89 10.06 -0.32
N GLY A 152 3.96 10.20 -1.26
CA GLY A 152 4.00 9.53 -2.58
C GLY A 152 3.91 8.00 -2.51
N ARG A 153 3.52 7.42 -1.37
CA ARG A 153 3.54 5.97 -1.12
C ARG A 153 2.13 5.41 -0.89
N LEU A 154 1.88 4.21 -1.44
CA LEU A 154 0.72 3.38 -1.14
C LEU A 154 1.00 2.52 0.09
#